data_AF-A0A0D3ARM9-F1
#
_entry.id   AF-A0A0D3ARM9-F1
#
_cell.length_a   1.000
_cell.length_b   1.000
_cell.length_c   1.000
_cell.angle_alpha   90.00
_cell.angle_beta   90.00
_cell.angle_gamma   90.00
#
_symmetry.space_group_name_H-M   'P 1'
#
loop_
_entity.id
_entity.type
_entity.pdbx_description
1 polymer ?
#
loop_
_entity_poly.entity_id
_entity_poly.type
_entity_poly.pdbx_seq_one_letter_code
_entity_poly.pdbx_strand_id
1 'polypeptide(L)'
;MEKYYKKISTSAPETNVDDLSPKSSERKDKRKSPPVLDTDIDDLPFDPGERKDIMDYPANQRDEVRRRYLTKGPCQPYGHNFKQISKGSGTIRFNPAWFDQYGSWLEYSISKESAFCLYCYLFKDEVRMQGGSDAFVKEGFNN
;
A
#
# COMPACT_ATOMS: atom_id res chain seq x y z
N MET A 1 -19.78 38.65 -18.14
CA MET A 1 -19.06 39.93 -18.33
C MET A 1 -19.38 40.73 -17.07
N GLU A 2 -18.49 41.17 -16.19
CA GLU A 2 -17.10 41.67 -16.23
C GLU A 2 -16.45 41.35 -14.85
N LYS A 3 -15.34 40.60 -14.79
CA LYS A 3 -13.94 41.05 -14.54
C LYS A 3 -13.77 42.15 -13.47
N TYR A 4 -13.35 41.77 -12.25
CA TYR A 4 -12.69 42.66 -11.30
C TYR A 4 -11.43 41.99 -10.72
N TYR A 5 -10.26 42.42 -11.18
CA TYR A 5 -8.96 42.12 -10.59
C TYR A 5 -8.45 43.37 -9.88
N LYS A 6 -7.97 43.20 -8.65
CA LYS A 6 -7.42 44.28 -7.82
C LYS A 6 -5.92 44.40 -8.12
N LYS A 7 -5.52 45.52 -8.75
CA LYS A 7 -4.11 45.90 -8.91
C LYS A 7 -3.59 46.39 -7.56
N ILE A 8 -2.49 45.81 -7.08
CA ILE A 8 -1.68 46.39 -6.00
C ILE A 8 -0.41 46.90 -6.65
N SER A 9 -0.22 48.21 -6.61
CA SER A 9 1.06 48.87 -6.85
C SER A 9 1.27 49.80 -5.67
N THR A 10 2.30 49.58 -4.86
CA THR A 10 3.10 50.62 -4.20
C THR A 10 4.38 49.98 -3.65
N SER A 11 5.47 50.68 -3.94
CA SER A 11 6.89 50.48 -3.62
C SER A 11 7.23 50.20 -2.15
N ALA A 12 8.29 49.40 -1.93
CA ALA A 12 9.04 49.35 -0.68
C ALA A 12 10.53 49.69 -0.95
N PRO A 13 11.20 50.40 -0.03
CA PRO A 13 12.51 50.99 -0.24
C PRO A 13 13.66 50.01 0.04
N GLU A 14 14.80 50.27 -0.59
CA GLU A 14 16.08 49.64 -0.34
C GLU A 14 16.65 50.06 1.03
N THR A 15 17.11 49.10 1.83
CA THR A 15 18.15 49.37 2.85
C THR A 15 19.17 48.24 2.85
N ASN A 16 20.38 48.59 2.42
CA ASN A 16 21.62 47.84 2.62
C ASN A 16 21.91 47.67 4.11
N VAL A 17 22.34 46.48 4.53
CA VAL A 17 23.07 46.26 5.78
C VAL A 17 24.27 45.36 5.49
N ASP A 18 25.44 45.94 5.68
CA ASP A 18 26.76 45.29 5.61
C ASP A 18 26.95 44.25 6.73
N ASP A 19 27.73 43.23 6.36
CA ASP A 19 28.75 42.53 7.15
C ASP A 19 28.38 42.03 8.56
N LEU A 20 28.08 40.73 8.67
CA LEU A 20 28.59 39.87 9.75
C LEU A 20 28.66 38.42 9.25
N SER A 21 29.87 37.97 8.91
CA SER A 21 30.19 36.55 8.68
C SER A 21 30.16 35.74 9.98
N PRO A 22 29.55 34.54 10.03
CA PRO A 22 29.89 33.55 11.04
C PRO A 22 30.57 32.31 10.42
N LYS A 23 31.80 32.15 10.88
CA LYS A 23 32.67 30.97 10.88
C LYS A 23 31.98 29.61 10.70
N SER A 24 32.62 28.82 9.83
CA SER A 24 32.66 27.37 9.77
C SER A 24 32.32 26.64 11.08
N SER A 25 31.32 25.77 11.03
CA SER A 25 31.45 24.45 11.66
C SER A 25 30.68 23.43 10.83
N GLU A 26 31.42 22.62 10.08
CA GLU A 26 30.92 21.39 9.48
C GLU A 26 30.42 20.48 10.61
N ARG A 27 29.11 20.44 10.84
CA ARG A 27 28.50 19.33 11.57
C ARG A 27 28.22 18.22 10.56
N LYS A 28 29.21 17.34 10.36
CA LYS A 28 28.99 16.03 9.75
C LYS A 28 28.09 15.22 10.69
N ASP A 29 26.78 15.43 10.54
CA ASP A 29 25.77 14.58 11.16
C ASP A 29 25.78 13.25 10.39
N LYS A 30 26.76 12.38 10.73
CA LYS A 30 26.75 10.97 10.30
C LYS A 30 25.65 10.26 11.08
N ARG A 31 24.40 10.55 10.72
CA ARG A 31 23.30 9.63 10.99
C ARG A 31 23.60 8.39 10.16
N LYS A 32 24.22 7.39 10.78
CA LYS A 32 24.15 6.03 10.28
C LYS A 32 22.66 5.71 10.23
N SER A 33 22.06 5.85 9.06
CA SER A 33 20.81 5.18 8.76
C SER A 33 20.99 3.72 9.21
N PRO A 34 20.03 3.14 9.94
CA PRO A 34 20.04 1.70 10.20
C PRO A 34 20.28 0.97 8.87
N PRO A 35 20.93 -0.20 8.87
CA PRO A 35 21.05 -1.00 7.66
C PRO A 35 19.63 -1.12 7.09
N VAL A 36 19.42 -0.54 5.91
CA VAL A 36 18.19 -0.75 5.17
C VAL A 36 18.17 -2.26 4.99
N LEU A 37 17.25 -2.94 5.68
CA LEU A 37 16.84 -4.26 5.25
C LEU A 37 16.36 -4.01 3.82
N ASP A 38 17.23 -4.37 2.89
CA ASP A 38 16.91 -4.42 1.47
C ASP A 38 15.89 -5.54 1.38
N THR A 39 14.65 -5.22 1.74
CA THR A 39 13.53 -6.06 1.42
C THR A 39 13.57 -6.12 -0.09
N ASP A 40 13.99 -7.24 -0.64
CA ASP A 40 14.13 -7.43 -2.07
C ASP A 40 12.76 -7.16 -2.70
N ILE A 41 12.57 -5.92 -3.17
CA ILE A 41 11.31 -5.43 -3.71
C ILE A 41 10.98 -6.18 -5.01
N ASP A 42 12.01 -6.79 -5.63
CA ASP A 42 11.84 -7.59 -6.83
C ASP A 42 11.23 -8.97 -6.52
N ASP A 43 11.43 -9.52 -5.31
CA ASP A 43 10.90 -10.82 -4.88
C ASP A 43 9.65 -10.72 -3.98
N LEU A 44 8.68 -9.90 -4.39
CA LEU A 44 7.39 -9.81 -3.70
C LEU A 44 6.48 -11.01 -4.02
N PRO A 45 5.98 -11.76 -3.01
CA PRO A 45 5.15 -12.93 -3.22
C PRO A 45 3.84 -12.57 -3.91
N PHE A 46 3.48 -13.37 -4.93
CA PHE A 46 2.25 -13.12 -5.67
C PHE A 46 1.01 -13.62 -4.92
N ASP A 47 1.11 -14.75 -4.20
CA ASP A 47 0.01 -15.29 -3.40
C ASP A 47 -0.29 -14.34 -2.21
N PRO A 48 -1.51 -13.80 -2.08
CA PRO A 48 -1.88 -12.90 -0.99
C PRO A 48 -1.73 -13.54 0.40
N GLY A 49 -1.84 -14.86 0.50
CA GLY A 49 -1.66 -15.60 1.75
C GLY A 49 -0.23 -15.58 2.28
N GLU A 50 0.75 -15.34 1.41
CA GLU A 50 2.19 -15.31 1.71
C GLU A 50 2.76 -13.89 1.86
N ARG A 51 1.95 -12.85 1.61
CA ARG A 51 2.39 -11.46 1.70
C ARG A 51 2.62 -11.04 3.15
N LYS A 52 3.73 -10.34 3.38
CA LYS A 52 3.94 -9.56 4.62
C LYS A 52 2.94 -8.42 4.71
N ASP A 53 2.54 -8.02 5.91
CA ASP A 53 1.65 -6.87 6.10
C ASP A 53 2.33 -5.61 5.52
N ILE A 54 1.57 -4.75 4.85
CA ILE A 54 2.11 -3.52 4.24
C ILE A 54 2.80 -2.64 5.30
N MET A 55 2.37 -2.73 6.55
CA MET A 55 2.94 -1.98 7.67
C MET A 55 4.28 -2.52 8.16
N ASP A 56 4.60 -3.78 7.89
CA ASP A 56 5.86 -4.42 8.26
C ASP A 56 7.03 -3.93 7.39
N TYR A 57 6.73 -3.32 6.23
CA TYR A 57 7.74 -2.69 5.39
C TYR A 57 8.16 -1.32 5.95
N PRO A 58 9.44 -0.93 5.77
CA PRO A 58 9.91 0.41 6.05
C PRO A 58 9.07 1.47 5.35
N ALA A 59 8.74 2.58 6.03
CA ALA A 59 7.83 3.61 5.50
C ALA A 59 8.24 4.14 4.11
N ASN A 60 9.54 4.24 3.85
CA ASN A 60 10.10 4.66 2.56
C ASN A 60 9.97 3.62 1.42
N GLN A 61 9.68 2.36 1.74
CA GLN A 61 9.51 1.27 0.76
C GLN A 61 8.03 0.95 0.49
N ARG A 62 7.11 1.29 1.41
CA ARG A 62 5.67 0.94 1.29
C ARG A 62 5.06 1.37 -0.04
N ASP A 63 5.37 2.57 -0.51
CA ASP A 63 4.80 3.09 -1.75
C ASP A 63 5.35 2.41 -3.00
N GLU A 64 6.60 1.96 -2.97
CA GLU A 64 7.16 1.13 -4.03
C GLU A 64 6.50 -0.25 -4.03
N VAL A 65 6.36 -0.88 -2.87
CA VAL A 65 5.64 -2.16 -2.72
C VAL A 65 4.20 -2.04 -3.24
N ARG A 66 3.50 -0.96 -2.91
CA ARG A 66 2.15 -0.69 -3.42
C ARG A 66 2.12 -0.60 -4.94
N ARG A 67 3.05 0.16 -5.54
CA ARG A 67 3.17 0.30 -7.00
C ARG A 67 3.45 -1.04 -7.69
N ARG A 68 4.31 -1.88 -7.11
CA ARG A 68 4.61 -3.21 -7.65
C ARG A 68 3.39 -4.12 -7.67
N TYR A 69 2.63 -4.18 -6.57
CA TYR A 69 1.40 -4.98 -6.51
C TYR A 69 0.31 -4.44 -7.44
N LEU A 70 0.14 -3.12 -7.54
CA LEU A 70 -0.79 -2.53 -8.51
C LEU A 70 -0.40 -2.85 -9.96
N THR A 71 0.90 -2.94 -10.25
CA THR A 71 1.42 -3.31 -11.58
C THR A 71 1.24 -4.80 -11.87
N LYS A 72 1.45 -5.68 -10.88
CA LYS A 72 1.21 -7.12 -11.00
C LYS A 72 -0.29 -7.44 -11.13
N GLY A 73 -1.15 -6.66 -10.48
CA GLY A 73 -2.59 -6.89 -10.41
C GLY A 73 -2.97 -7.98 -9.39
N PRO A 74 -4.27 -8.28 -9.27
CA PRO A 74 -4.79 -9.22 -8.29
C PRO A 74 -4.40 -10.68 -8.62
N CYS A 75 -4.11 -11.45 -7.58
CA CYS A 75 -3.82 -12.88 -7.71
C CYS A 75 -5.10 -13.68 -7.98
N GLN A 76 -5.29 -14.12 -9.23
CA GLN A 76 -6.49 -14.83 -9.70
C GLN A 76 -6.08 -16.14 -10.39
N PRO A 77 -6.00 -17.26 -9.65
CA PRO A 77 -5.60 -18.54 -10.20
C PRO A 77 -6.76 -19.19 -10.98
N TYR A 78 -6.94 -18.76 -12.24
CA TYR A 78 -7.90 -19.36 -13.16
C TYR A 78 -7.58 -20.84 -13.41
N GLY A 79 -8.61 -21.68 -13.42
CA GLY A 79 -8.46 -23.13 -13.62
C GLY A 79 -7.99 -23.91 -12.39
N HIS A 80 -7.79 -23.26 -11.24
CA HIS A 80 -7.51 -23.94 -9.98
C HIS A 80 -8.74 -24.72 -9.48
N ASN A 81 -8.51 -25.91 -8.93
CA ASN A 81 -9.55 -26.69 -8.28
C ASN A 81 -9.74 -26.20 -6.85
N PHE A 82 -10.67 -25.25 -6.68
CA PHE A 82 -11.03 -24.70 -5.38
C PHE A 82 -11.59 -25.79 -4.47
N LYS A 83 -11.03 -25.91 -3.27
CA LYS A 83 -11.49 -26.89 -2.29
C LYS A 83 -12.95 -26.64 -1.92
N GLN A 84 -13.66 -27.74 -1.79
CA GLN A 84 -15.04 -27.78 -1.36
C GLN A 84 -15.08 -28.15 0.13
N ILE A 85 -15.75 -27.33 0.93
CA ILE A 85 -15.88 -27.50 2.37
C ILE A 85 -17.31 -27.94 2.68
N SER A 86 -17.46 -29.02 3.44
CA SER A 86 -18.76 -29.44 3.97
C SER A 86 -19.15 -28.57 5.16
N LYS A 87 -20.26 -27.85 5.07
CA LYS A 87 -20.78 -27.00 6.15
C LYS A 87 -22.26 -27.26 6.33
N GLY A 88 -22.63 -27.86 7.47
CA GLY A 88 -23.99 -28.32 7.72
C GLY A 88 -24.43 -29.39 6.72
N SER A 89 -25.60 -29.20 6.10
CA SER A 89 -26.16 -30.11 5.09
C SER A 89 -25.67 -29.82 3.65
N GLY A 90 -24.85 -28.79 3.46
CA GLY A 90 -24.39 -28.35 2.15
C GLY A 90 -22.88 -28.41 1.99
N THR A 91 -22.43 -28.23 0.76
CA THR A 91 -21.03 -28.01 0.43
C THR A 91 -20.85 -26.61 -0.12
N ILE A 92 -19.90 -25.87 0.43
CA ILE A 92 -19.56 -24.52 -0.01
C ILE A 92 -18.21 -24.57 -0.72
N ARG A 93 -18.09 -23.79 -1.79
CA ARG A 93 -16.84 -23.62 -2.54
C ARG A 93 -16.71 -22.17 -2.96
N PHE A 94 -15.47 -21.73 -3.16
CA PHE A 94 -15.23 -20.46 -3.83
C PHE A 94 -15.83 -20.49 -5.24
N ASN A 95 -16.42 -19.36 -5.67
CA ASN A 95 -17.02 -19.23 -6.99
C ASN A 95 -16.04 -18.51 -7.94
N PRO A 96 -15.43 -19.19 -8.92
CA PRO A 96 -14.48 -18.57 -9.84
C PRO A 96 -15.09 -17.44 -10.69
N ALA A 97 -16.41 -17.46 -10.91
CA ALA A 97 -17.11 -16.40 -11.64
C ALA A 97 -17.02 -15.03 -10.94
N TRP A 98 -16.66 -15.01 -9.64
CA TRP A 98 -16.38 -13.77 -8.93
C TRP A 98 -15.13 -13.06 -9.43
N PHE A 99 -14.19 -13.75 -10.09
CA PHE A 99 -13.08 -13.08 -10.76
C PHE A 99 -13.56 -12.23 -11.93
N ASP A 100 -14.57 -12.66 -12.67
CA ASP A 100 -15.11 -11.85 -13.78
C ASP A 100 -15.89 -10.64 -13.25
N GLN A 101 -16.59 -10.81 -12.12
CA GLN A 101 -17.38 -9.74 -11.50
C GLN A 101 -16.53 -8.72 -10.72
N TYR A 102 -15.48 -9.18 -10.05
CA TYR A 102 -14.66 -8.40 -9.12
C TYR A 102 -13.18 -8.41 -9.51
N GLY A 103 -12.92 -8.53 -10.81
CA GLY A 103 -11.60 -8.79 -11.38
C GLY A 103 -10.52 -7.77 -11.03
N SER A 104 -10.90 -6.55 -10.69
CA SER A 104 -9.96 -5.48 -10.34
C SER A 104 -9.35 -5.63 -8.94
N TRP A 105 -10.01 -6.33 -8.01
CA TRP A 105 -9.60 -6.30 -6.59
C TRP A 105 -9.68 -7.64 -5.87
N LEU A 106 -10.49 -8.59 -6.34
CA LEU A 106 -10.66 -9.87 -5.68
C LEU A 106 -9.45 -10.76 -5.97
N GLU A 107 -8.86 -11.28 -4.91
CA GLU A 107 -7.73 -12.21 -4.97
C GLU A 107 -8.11 -13.53 -4.32
N TYR A 108 -7.41 -14.60 -4.69
CA TYR A 108 -7.53 -15.88 -4.03
C TYR A 108 -6.15 -16.45 -3.71
N SER A 109 -5.97 -16.85 -2.46
CA SER A 109 -4.78 -17.56 -2.00
C SER A 109 -4.98 -19.05 -2.16
N ILE A 110 -4.10 -19.71 -2.92
CA ILE A 110 -4.09 -21.17 -2.99
C ILE A 110 -3.55 -21.73 -1.67
N SER A 111 -2.50 -21.12 -1.11
CA SER A 111 -1.88 -21.56 0.14
C SER A 111 -2.84 -21.53 1.34
N LYS A 112 -3.73 -20.53 1.40
CA LYS A 112 -4.75 -20.39 2.47
C LYS A 112 -6.15 -20.84 2.06
N GLU A 113 -6.34 -21.26 0.81
CA GLU A 113 -7.63 -21.64 0.24
C GLU A 113 -8.76 -20.62 0.49
N SER A 114 -8.42 -19.33 0.49
CA SER A 114 -9.30 -18.24 0.95
C SER A 114 -9.20 -17.00 0.06
N ALA A 115 -10.27 -16.20 0.04
CA ALA A 115 -10.36 -14.99 -0.76
C ALA A 115 -9.77 -13.77 -0.02
N PHE A 116 -9.10 -12.90 -0.76
CA PHE A 116 -8.45 -11.69 -0.26
C PHE A 116 -8.87 -10.47 -1.09
N CYS A 117 -8.54 -9.28 -0.59
CA CYS A 117 -8.82 -8.01 -1.27
C CYS A 117 -7.53 -7.22 -1.47
N LEU A 118 -7.13 -7.03 -2.74
CA LEU A 118 -5.89 -6.32 -3.09
C LEU A 118 -5.88 -4.90 -2.54
N TYR A 119 -6.92 -4.11 -2.82
CA TYR A 119 -6.96 -2.71 -2.37
C TYR A 119 -7.04 -2.59 -0.85
N CYS A 120 -7.70 -3.54 -0.18
CA CYS A 120 -7.76 -3.59 1.28
C CYS A 120 -6.37 -3.84 1.88
N TYR A 121 -5.56 -4.70 1.25
CA TYR A 121 -4.18 -4.92 1.64
C TYR A 121 -3.31 -3.67 1.43
N LEU A 122 -3.41 -3.04 0.25
CA LEU A 122 -2.57 -1.91 -0.13
C LEU A 122 -2.83 -0.65 0.71
N PHE A 123 -4.09 -0.38 0.99
CA PHE A 123 -4.55 0.83 1.68
C PHE A 123 -5.04 0.55 3.10
N LYS A 124 -4.57 -0.54 3.71
CA LYS A 124 -4.83 -0.81 5.12
C LYS A 124 -4.43 0.41 5.95
N ASP A 125 -5.40 1.00 6.65
CA ASP A 125 -5.18 2.21 7.43
C ASP A 125 -4.08 2.01 8.47
N GLU A 126 -3.21 3.01 8.59
CA GLU A 126 -2.21 3.05 9.66
C GLU A 126 -2.87 3.22 11.04
N VAL A 127 -4.14 3.64 11.05
CA VAL A 127 -4.98 3.74 12.24
C VAL A 127 -5.41 2.31 12.61
N ARG A 128 -4.60 1.66 13.46
CA ARG A 128 -4.74 0.28 13.97
C ARG A 128 -6.07 -0.05 14.70
N MET A 129 -7.09 0.81 14.60
CA MET A 129 -8.29 0.80 15.44
C MET A 129 -9.61 0.62 14.66
N GLN A 130 -9.61 0.55 13.33
CA GLN A 130 -10.80 0.14 12.57
C GLN A 130 -10.85 -1.38 12.44
N GLY A 131 -11.44 -2.01 13.45
CA GLY A 131 -11.75 -3.44 13.44
C GLY A 131 -12.64 -3.78 12.25
N GLY A 132 -12.21 -4.75 11.43
CA GLY A 132 -12.99 -5.27 10.30
C GLY A 132 -12.18 -5.57 9.04
N SER A 133 -11.01 -4.95 8.86
CA SER A 133 -10.18 -5.15 7.64
C SER A 133 -9.38 -6.45 7.64
N ASP A 134 -9.12 -7.09 8.79
CA ASP A 134 -8.18 -8.21 8.86
C ASP A 134 -8.70 -9.49 8.17
N ALA A 135 -10.02 -9.66 8.03
CA ALA A 135 -10.61 -10.83 7.40
C ALA A 135 -10.19 -10.98 5.92
N PHE A 136 -10.18 -9.90 5.13
CA PHE A 136 -9.79 -9.94 3.71
C PHE A 136 -8.32 -9.61 3.45
N VAL A 137 -7.53 -9.35 4.50
CA VAL A 137 -6.15 -8.90 4.39
C VAL A 137 -5.15 -9.88 5.01
N LYS A 138 -5.47 -10.46 6.18
CA LYS A 138 -4.57 -11.37 6.89
C LYS A 138 -5.05 -12.81 6.85
N GLU A 139 -6.29 -13.04 7.27
CA GLU A 139 -6.82 -14.39 7.48
C GLU A 139 -7.32 -14.99 6.16
N GLY A 140 -7.95 -14.16 5.33
CA GLY A 140 -8.66 -14.60 4.14
C GLY A 140 -10.10 -14.93 4.47
N PHE A 141 -11.00 -14.65 3.53
CA PHE A 141 -12.40 -14.98 3.63
C PHE A 141 -12.66 -16.37 3.05
N ASN A 142 -13.22 -17.24 3.89
CA ASN A 142 -13.67 -18.57 3.49
C ASN A 142 -15.19 -18.66 3.67
N ASN A 143 -15.87 -19.09 2.61
CA ASN A 143 -17.34 -19.11 2.53
C ASN A 143 -17.89 -20.40 3.17
#